data_AF-A0A6A6D777-F1
#
_entry.id   AF-A0A6A6D777-F1
#
_cell.length_a   1.000
_cell.length_b   1.000
_cell.length_c   1.000
_cell.angle_alpha   90.00
_cell.angle_beta   90.00
_cell.angle_gamma   90.00
#
_symmetry.space_group_name_H-M   'P 1'
#
loop_
_entity.id
_entity.type
_entity.pdbx_description
1 polymer ?
#
loop_
_entity_poly.entity_id
_entity_poly.type
_entity_poly.pdbx_seq_one_letter_code
_entity_poly.pdbx_strand_id
1 'polypeptide(L)'
;MNMALMAEVAKLEDILGGYLFKGMKESRIRHREEERRSTTFTDAVRLHLADESGEDFKLEVWLYSSIGKAISQAKANMRSVEDLRDMLGDYLFEAMKASNRRKEEERTGMLACTSAVDVSFPSGKESSDDSKLEVMLNFETGDYVLGKAYPS
;
A
#
# COMPACT_ATOMS: atom_id res chain seq x y z
N MET A 1 -0.13 18.02 1.78
CA MET A 1 0.34 16.63 1.83
C MET A 1 1.85 16.59 2.03
N ASN A 2 2.26 16.52 3.29
CA ASN A 2 3.65 16.20 3.63
C ASN A 2 3.91 14.72 3.31
N MET A 3 5.06 14.43 2.71
CA MET A 3 5.44 13.09 2.26
C MET A 3 6.76 12.70 2.91
N ALA A 4 6.81 11.52 3.54
CA ALA A 4 8.08 10.96 4.01
C ALA A 4 8.87 10.42 2.81
N LEU A 5 10.13 10.83 2.68
CA LEU A 5 10.98 10.45 1.55
C LEU A 5 11.74 9.16 1.85
N MET A 6 11.56 8.22 0.92
CA MET A 6 12.23 6.92 0.77
C MET A 6 12.23 5.99 1.99
N ALA A 7 11.53 4.87 1.87
CA ALA A 7 11.51 3.83 2.89
C ALA A 7 12.81 3.02 2.89
N GLU A 8 13.27 2.60 4.07
CA GLU A 8 14.36 1.64 4.23
C GLU A 8 13.89 0.23 3.83
N VAL A 9 14.50 -0.32 2.77
CA VAL A 9 14.07 -1.57 2.13
C VAL A 9 14.06 -2.74 3.13
N ALA A 10 15.03 -2.79 4.04
CA ALA A 10 15.15 -3.85 5.04
C ALA A 10 13.99 -3.88 6.06
N LYS A 11 13.22 -2.80 6.19
CA LYS A 11 12.08 -2.69 7.11
C LYS A 11 10.74 -3.00 6.45
N LEU A 12 10.70 -3.03 5.12
CA LEU A 12 9.46 -3.10 4.36
C LEU A 12 8.83 -4.49 4.31
N GLU A 13 9.61 -5.57 4.40
CA GLU A 13 9.04 -6.93 4.34
C GLU A 13 8.07 -7.20 5.50
N ASP A 14 8.42 -6.75 6.71
CA ASP A 14 7.56 -6.83 7.89
C ASP A 14 6.24 -6.05 7.74
N ILE A 15 6.28 -4.95 6.98
CA ILE A 15 5.14 -4.03 6.84
C ILE A 15 4.24 -4.50 5.69
N LEU A 16 4.83 -4.84 4.55
CA LEU A 16 4.12 -5.20 3.33
C LEU A 16 3.70 -6.68 3.30
N GLY A 17 4.38 -7.53 4.08
CA GLY A 17 4.28 -8.98 3.93
C GLY A 17 4.94 -9.47 2.64
N GLY A 18 5.15 -10.79 2.55
CA GLY A 18 5.94 -11.39 1.46
C GLY A 18 5.36 -11.16 0.06
N TYR A 19 4.03 -11.15 -0.10
CA TYR A 19 3.39 -11.01 -1.41
C TYR A 19 3.60 -9.60 -2.01
N LEU A 20 3.28 -8.55 -1.25
CA LEU A 20 3.47 -7.18 -1.71
C LEU A 20 4.95 -6.78 -1.75
N PHE A 21 5.76 -7.25 -0.81
CA PHE A 21 7.21 -7.01 -0.82
C PHE A 21 7.85 -7.60 -2.09
N LYS A 22 7.46 -8.81 -2.49
CA LYS A 22 7.88 -9.40 -3.77
C LYS A 22 7.45 -8.54 -4.96
N GLY A 23 6.19 -8.10 -4.99
CA GLY A 23 5.68 -7.24 -6.06
C GLY A 23 6.40 -5.91 -6.19
N MET A 24 6.78 -5.31 -5.06
CA MET A 24 7.58 -4.09 -5.00
C MET A 24 9.01 -4.37 -5.49
N LYS A 25 9.61 -5.48 -5.08
CA LYS A 25 10.94 -5.91 -5.52
C LYS A 25 11.05 -6.13 -7.03
N GLU A 26 9.98 -6.60 -7.65
CA GLU A 26 9.86 -6.83 -9.10
C GLU A 26 9.40 -5.57 -9.87
N SER A 27 9.13 -4.45 -9.20
CA SER A 27 8.73 -3.20 -9.85
C SER A 27 9.90 -2.58 -10.65
N ARG A 28 9.58 -1.90 -11.75
CA ARG A 28 10.55 -1.16 -12.55
C ARG A 28 11.22 -0.04 -11.76
N ILE A 29 10.48 0.62 -10.87
CA ILE A 29 11.06 1.64 -9.97
C ILE A 29 12.19 1.03 -9.14
N ARG A 30 11.93 -0.11 -8.48
CA ARG A 30 12.94 -0.78 -7.68
C ARG A 30 14.13 -1.28 -8.51
N HIS A 31 13.88 -1.87 -9.68
CA HIS A 31 14.96 -2.29 -10.57
C HIS A 31 15.88 -1.14 -10.98
N ARG A 32 15.32 0.03 -11.33
CA ARG A 32 16.11 1.22 -11.69
C ARG A 32 16.95 1.75 -10.53
N GLU A 33 16.46 1.65 -9.30
CA GLU A 33 17.23 2.01 -8.11
C GLU A 33 18.42 1.08 -7.91
N GLU A 34 18.23 -0.22 -8.11
CA GLU A 34 19.29 -1.23 -8.01
C GLU A 34 20.37 -1.06 -9.08
N GLU A 35 19.99 -0.76 -10.32
CA GLU A 35 20.92 -0.42 -11.41
C GLU A 35 21.77 0.82 -11.05
N ARG A 36 21.18 1.78 -10.34
CA ARG A 36 21.87 2.98 -9.81
C ARG A 36 22.61 2.73 -8.50
N ARG A 37 22.66 1.48 -8.02
CA ARG A 37 23.28 1.06 -6.75
C ARG A 37 22.62 1.64 -5.49
N SER A 38 21.37 2.12 -5.59
CA SER A 38 20.55 2.49 -4.43
C SER A 38 19.88 1.24 -3.85
N THR A 39 20.50 0.63 -2.85
CA THR A 39 20.05 -0.64 -2.26
C THR A 39 19.35 -0.50 -0.92
N THR A 40 19.68 0.55 -0.16
CA THR A 40 19.15 0.78 1.19
C THR A 40 17.75 1.37 1.18
N PHE A 41 17.49 2.31 0.28
CA PHE A 41 16.27 3.10 0.26
C PHE A 41 15.53 2.95 -1.06
N THR A 42 14.20 3.08 -1.02
CA THR A 42 13.34 2.98 -2.19
C THR A 42 12.27 4.05 -2.24
N ASP A 43 12.03 4.58 -3.44
CA ASP A 43 10.88 5.40 -3.82
C ASP A 43 9.65 4.56 -4.20
N ALA A 44 9.81 3.23 -4.32
CA ALA A 44 8.71 2.34 -4.64
C ALA A 44 7.68 2.22 -3.50
N VAL A 45 7.99 2.73 -2.30
CA VAL A 45 7.07 2.78 -1.16
C VAL A 45 7.08 4.17 -0.54
N ARG A 46 5.94 4.85 -0.59
CA ARG A 46 5.78 6.22 -0.06
C ARG A 46 4.70 6.26 0.98
N LEU A 47 4.99 6.97 2.07
CA LEU A 47 4.03 7.23 3.11
C LEU A 47 3.61 8.69 3.03
N HIS A 48 2.32 8.89 2.83
CA HIS A 48 1.69 10.18 2.90
C HIS A 48 1.13 10.39 4.29
N LEU A 49 1.56 11.47 4.93
CA LEU A 49 1.24 11.75 6.32
C LEU A 49 -0.21 12.24 6.44
N ALA A 50 -0.86 11.88 7.54
CA ALA A 50 -2.08 12.53 7.99
C ALA A 50 -1.77 13.99 8.35
N ASP A 51 -2.62 14.95 7.96
CA ASP A 51 -2.40 16.37 8.26
C ASP A 51 -2.77 16.66 9.74
N GLU A 52 -3.70 15.89 10.33
CA GLU A 52 -4.09 16.00 11.74
C GLU A 52 -4.38 14.66 12.43
N SER A 53 -4.33 14.66 13.77
CA SER A 53 -4.64 13.49 14.59
C SER A 53 -6.11 13.11 14.44
N GLY A 54 -6.38 12.05 13.69
CA GLY A 54 -7.74 11.67 13.31
C GLY A 54 -7.96 11.57 11.82
N GLU A 55 -6.97 11.87 10.99
CA GLU A 55 -6.96 11.49 9.57
C GLU A 55 -6.23 10.16 9.34
N ASP A 56 -6.44 9.59 8.15
CA ASP A 56 -5.73 8.39 7.72
C ASP A 56 -4.41 8.76 7.03
N PHE A 57 -3.38 7.98 7.31
CA PHE A 57 -2.19 7.95 6.47
C PHE A 57 -2.51 7.19 5.18
N LYS A 58 -1.76 7.44 4.13
CA LYS A 58 -1.82 6.64 2.90
C LYS A 58 -0.46 6.03 2.60
N LEU A 59 -0.42 4.70 2.52
CA LEU A 59 0.72 3.94 2.04
C LEU A 59 0.56 3.70 0.54
N GLU A 60 1.45 4.30 -0.26
CA GLU A 60 1.57 4.06 -1.69
C GLU A 60 2.66 3.02 -1.94
N VAL A 61 2.34 1.98 -2.70
CA VAL A 61 3.26 0.90 -3.07
C VAL A 61 3.22 0.71 -4.58
N TRP A 62 4.37 0.88 -5.22
CA TRP A 62 4.57 0.55 -6.63
C TRP A 62 4.86 -0.94 -6.76
N LEU A 63 4.06 -1.62 -7.57
CA LEU A 63 4.06 -3.06 -7.72
C LEU A 63 4.19 -3.44 -9.18
N TYR A 64 4.89 -4.55 -9.44
CA TYR A 64 4.85 -5.17 -10.75
C TYR A 64 3.40 -5.42 -11.22
N SER A 65 3.16 -5.18 -12.52
CA SER A 65 1.80 -5.09 -13.10
C SER A 65 0.89 -6.29 -12.78
N SER A 66 1.42 -7.51 -12.76
CA SER A 66 0.63 -8.73 -12.52
C SER A 66 0.07 -8.78 -11.09
N ILE A 67 0.82 -8.29 -10.10
CA ILE A 67 0.38 -8.24 -8.70
C ILE A 67 -0.78 -7.24 -8.58
N GLY A 68 -0.65 -6.04 -9.16
CA GLY A 68 -1.73 -5.06 -9.17
C GLY A 68 -2.97 -5.56 -9.90
N LYS A 69 -2.82 -6.28 -11.02
CA LYS A 69 -3.95 -6.92 -11.72
C LYS A 69 -4.66 -7.95 -10.84
N ALA A 70 -3.91 -8.79 -10.13
CA ALA A 70 -4.48 -9.77 -9.21
C ALA A 70 -5.29 -9.09 -8.09
N ILE A 71 -4.75 -8.03 -7.47
CA ILE A 71 -5.46 -7.27 -6.43
C ILE A 71 -6.71 -6.58 -7.00
N SER A 72 -6.59 -5.96 -8.18
CA SER A 72 -7.73 -5.32 -8.88
C SER A 72 -8.84 -6.33 -9.19
N GLN A 73 -8.47 -7.55 -9.62
CA GLN A 73 -9.42 -8.62 -9.89
C GLN A 73 -10.05 -9.17 -8.61
N ALA A 74 -9.28 -9.33 -7.53
CA ALA A 74 -9.81 -9.72 -6.23
C ALA A 74 -10.85 -8.69 -5.75
N LYS A 75 -10.52 -7.40 -5.81
CA LYS A 75 -11.46 -6.31 -5.51
C LYS A 75 -12.72 -6.33 -6.37
N ALA A 76 -12.62 -6.67 -7.66
CA ALA A 76 -13.78 -6.69 -8.55
C ALA A 76 -14.73 -7.88 -8.27
N ASN A 77 -14.20 -8.97 -7.71
CA ASN A 77 -14.95 -10.21 -7.48
C ASN A 77 -15.20 -10.50 -5.99
N MET A 78 -14.76 -9.62 -5.10
CA MET A 78 -14.88 -9.83 -3.66
C MET A 78 -16.35 -9.87 -3.25
N ARG A 79 -16.67 -10.81 -2.36
CA ARG A 79 -17.97 -10.91 -1.68
C ARG A 79 -17.94 -10.18 -0.35
N SER A 80 -16.73 -10.03 0.20
CA SER A 80 -16.44 -9.38 1.47
C SER A 80 -15.10 -8.69 1.40
N VAL A 81 -14.91 -7.62 2.18
CA VAL A 81 -13.60 -6.98 2.37
C VAL A 81 -12.56 -7.97 2.92
N GLU A 82 -12.99 -8.99 3.67
CA GLU A 82 -12.11 -10.07 4.17
C GLU A 82 -11.36 -10.81 3.05
N ASP A 83 -11.88 -10.82 1.81
CA ASP A 83 -11.21 -11.43 0.65
C ASP A 83 -9.89 -10.70 0.27
N LEU A 84 -9.65 -9.49 0.80
CA LEU A 84 -8.39 -8.76 0.61
C LEU A 84 -7.30 -9.15 1.61
N ARG A 85 -7.64 -9.87 2.68
CA ARG A 85 -6.72 -10.21 3.77
C ARG A 85 -5.51 -10.99 3.27
N ASP A 86 -5.71 -11.97 2.41
CA ASP A 86 -4.62 -12.78 1.85
C ASP A 86 -3.66 -11.96 0.97
N MET A 87 -4.18 -10.93 0.30
CA MET A 87 -3.39 -10.08 -0.60
C MET A 87 -2.61 -9.00 0.14
N LEU A 88 -3.19 -8.44 1.20
CA LEU A 88 -2.57 -7.39 2.02
C LEU A 88 -1.70 -7.94 3.15
N GLY A 89 -1.98 -9.17 3.59
CA GLY A 89 -1.48 -9.70 4.86
C GLY A 89 -2.22 -9.10 6.06
N ASP A 90 -2.14 -9.79 7.20
CA ASP A 90 -2.86 -9.41 8.43
C ASP A 90 -2.56 -7.98 8.87
N TYR A 91 -1.28 -7.57 8.84
CA TYR A 91 -0.86 -6.28 9.35
C TYR A 91 -1.53 -5.10 8.61
N LEU A 92 -1.40 -5.05 7.28
CA LEU A 92 -2.02 -3.98 6.49
C LEU A 92 -3.54 -4.11 6.43
N PHE A 93 -4.06 -5.33 6.46
CA PHE A 93 -5.50 -5.56 6.47
C PHE A 93 -6.15 -4.99 7.74
N GLU A 94 -5.61 -5.28 8.92
CA GLU A 94 -6.14 -4.75 10.18
C GLU A 94 -5.95 -3.23 10.27
N ALA A 95 -4.82 -2.69 9.79
CA ALA A 95 -4.61 -1.25 9.70
C ALA A 95 -5.63 -0.54 8.81
N MET A 96 -5.96 -1.15 7.67
CA MET A 96 -6.99 -0.68 6.76
C MET A 96 -8.38 -0.79 7.37
N LYS A 97 -8.70 -1.88 8.08
CA LYS A 97 -9.96 -1.99 8.83
C LYS A 97 -10.11 -0.93 9.92
N ALA A 98 -9.00 -0.58 10.58
CA ALA A 98 -8.98 0.45 11.59
C ALA A 98 -9.03 1.88 11.03
N SER A 99 -8.79 2.08 9.72
CA SER A 99 -8.82 3.39 9.07
C SER A 99 -10.18 4.07 9.19
N ASN A 100 -10.17 5.39 9.26
CA ASN A 100 -11.39 6.19 9.30
C ASN A 100 -12.20 6.04 8.01
N ARG A 101 -11.51 5.93 6.87
CA ARG A 101 -12.16 5.65 5.59
C ARG A 101 -12.99 4.39 5.64
N ARG A 102 -12.45 3.30 6.17
CA ARG A 102 -13.18 2.03 6.27
C ARG A 102 -14.29 2.07 7.32
N LYS A 103 -14.04 2.68 8.48
CA LYS A 103 -15.07 2.87 9.52
C LYS A 103 -16.28 3.66 9.01
N GLU A 104 -16.05 4.69 8.19
CA GLU A 104 -17.14 5.48 7.59
C GLU A 104 -17.95 4.67 6.56
N GLU A 105 -17.29 3.84 5.75
CA GLU A 105 -17.97 2.91 4.83
C GLU A 105 -18.86 1.92 5.60
N GLU A 106 -18.38 1.38 6.72
CA GLU A 106 -19.19 0.50 7.57
C GLU A 106 -20.40 1.23 8.16
N ARG A 107 -20.19 2.44 8.66
CA ARG A 107 -21.25 3.30 9.21
C ARG A 107 -22.33 3.61 8.18
N THR A 108 -21.96 3.74 6.91
CA THR A 108 -22.88 4.02 5.80
C THR A 108 -23.45 2.75 5.13
N GLY A 109 -23.09 1.56 5.62
CA GLY A 109 -23.63 0.29 5.16
C GLY A 109 -22.89 -0.34 3.97
N MET A 110 -21.73 0.19 3.58
CA MET A 110 -20.86 -0.41 2.56
C MET A 110 -20.04 -1.55 3.16
N LEU A 111 -20.51 -2.80 2.97
CA LEU A 111 -19.89 -3.99 3.56
C LEU A 111 -18.97 -4.77 2.60
N ALA A 112 -19.35 -4.84 1.31
CA ALA A 112 -18.68 -5.71 0.33
C ALA A 112 -17.60 -4.99 -0.49
N CYS A 113 -17.48 -3.66 -0.36
CA CYS A 113 -16.46 -2.92 -1.08
C CYS A 113 -15.80 -1.85 -0.22
N THR A 114 -14.58 -1.50 -0.61
CA THR A 114 -13.81 -0.47 0.08
C THR A 114 -12.98 0.36 -0.87
N SER A 115 -12.94 1.65 -0.57
CA SER A 115 -12.05 2.66 -1.14
C SER A 115 -10.86 2.97 -0.24
N ALA A 116 -10.76 2.31 0.94
CA ALA A 116 -9.58 2.34 1.79
C ALA A 116 -8.40 1.55 1.20
N VAL A 117 -8.65 0.77 0.14
CA VAL A 117 -7.63 0.16 -0.71
C VAL A 117 -7.92 0.63 -2.13
N ASP A 118 -6.92 1.01 -2.92
CA ASP A 118 -7.09 1.29 -4.34
C ASP A 118 -5.92 0.78 -5.18
N VAL A 119 -6.21 0.42 -6.43
CA VAL A 119 -5.17 0.03 -7.39
C VAL A 119 -5.38 0.78 -8.68
N SER A 120 -4.36 1.53 -9.09
CA SER A 120 -4.34 2.26 -10.35
C SER A 120 -3.24 1.75 -11.28
N PHE A 121 -3.43 1.98 -12.58
CA PHE A 121 -2.48 1.61 -13.63
C PHE A 121 -2.12 2.87 -14.41
N PRO A 122 -1.08 3.63 -13.97
CA PRO A 122 -0.74 4.92 -14.57
C PRO A 122 -0.47 4.87 -16.08
N SER A 123 0.11 3.77 -16.56
CA SER A 123 0.33 3.52 -18.00
C SER A 123 -0.80 2.75 -18.69
N GLY A 124 -1.94 2.55 -18.02
CA GLY A 124 -3.07 1.75 -18.50
C GLY A 124 -2.99 0.27 -18.10
N LYS A 125 -4.17 -0.36 -17.96
CA LYS A 125 -4.33 -1.73 -17.42
C LYS A 125 -3.69 -2.82 -18.28
N GLU A 126 -3.60 -2.61 -19.59
CA GLU A 126 -2.96 -3.57 -20.50
C GLU A 126 -1.43 -3.41 -20.55
N SER A 127 -0.88 -2.36 -19.93
CA SER A 127 0.57 -2.17 -19.86
C SER A 127 1.24 -3.24 -18.99
N SER A 128 2.54 -3.44 -19.25
CA SER A 128 3.47 -4.20 -18.40
C SER A 128 4.26 -3.29 -17.45
N ASP A 129 3.93 -2.00 -17.41
CA ASP A 129 4.46 -1.04 -16.44
C ASP A 129 3.88 -1.27 -15.05
N ASP A 130 4.55 -0.70 -14.06
CA ASP A 130 4.16 -0.81 -12.66
C ASP A 130 2.72 -0.31 -12.43
N SER A 131 2.06 -1.02 -11.54
CA SER A 131 0.79 -0.64 -10.92
C SER A 131 1.05 0.07 -9.59
N LYS A 132 0.07 0.84 -9.13
CA LYS A 132 0.17 1.61 -7.90
C LYS A 132 -0.95 1.19 -6.95
N LEU A 133 -0.58 0.55 -5.85
CA LEU A 133 -1.46 0.19 -4.75
C LEU A 133 -1.46 1.32 -3.72
N GLU A 134 -2.64 1.74 -3.28
CA GLU A 134 -2.82 2.66 -2.16
C GLU A 134 -3.58 1.94 -1.05
N VAL A 135 -3.10 2.04 0.18
CA VAL A 135 -3.77 1.50 1.38
C VAL A 135 -3.86 2.61 2.42
N MET A 136 -5.07 2.88 2.90
CA MET A 136 -5.32 3.80 4.00
C MET A 136 -4.97 3.11 5.32
N LEU A 137 -4.22 3.79 6.18
CA LEU A 137 -3.82 3.31 7.49
C LEU A 137 -4.40 4.26 8.53
N ASN A 138 -4.93 3.72 9.63
CA ASN A 138 -5.25 4.57 10.78
C ASN A 138 -4.00 5.29 11.29
N PHE A 139 -4.21 6.43 11.96
CA PHE A 139 -3.14 7.30 12.45
C PHE A 139 -2.03 6.55 13.23
N GLU A 140 -2.41 5.69 14.18
CA GLU A 140 -1.45 4.94 15.01
C GLU A 140 -0.54 4.02 14.18
N THR A 141 -1.11 3.28 13.23
CA THR A 141 -0.30 2.43 12.35
C THR A 141 0.55 3.26 11.39
N GLY A 142 0.00 4.36 10.87
CA GLY A 142 0.73 5.29 10.02
C GLY A 142 1.96 5.87 10.70
N ASP A 143 1.81 6.33 11.95
CA ASP A 143 2.90 6.87 12.76
C ASP A 143 3.95 5.80 13.10
N TYR A 144 3.52 4.58 13.44
CA TYR A 144 4.44 3.46 13.63
C TYR A 144 5.23 3.14 12.36
N VAL A 145 4.57 3.09 11.19
CA VAL A 145 5.22 2.84 9.90
C VAL A 145 6.22 3.95 9.58
N LEU A 146 5.85 5.21 9.83
CA LEU A 146 6.74 6.36 9.71
C LEU A 146 8.01 6.15 10.54
N GLY A 147 7.89 5.94 11.86
CA GLY A 147 9.04 5.78 12.75
C GLY A 147 9.86 4.50 12.50
N LYS A 148 9.25 3.44 11.96
CA LYS A 148 9.93 2.16 11.71
C LYS A 148 10.73 2.15 10.41
N ALA A 149 10.16 2.69 9.33
CA ALA A 149 10.69 2.50 7.98
C ALA A 149 11.23 3.78 7.33
N TYR A 150 10.96 4.95 7.89
CA TYR A 150 11.38 6.22 7.33
C TYR A 150 12.35 6.92 8.29
N PRO A 151 13.63 7.08 7.92
CA PRO A 151 14.59 7.77 8.76
C PRO A 151 14.21 9.25 8.92
N SER A 152 14.48 9.79 10.12
CA SER A 152 14.28 11.20 10.48
C SER A 152 15.42 12.09 10.02
#